data_AF-A0A4V3SCI0-F1
#
_entry.id   AF-A0A4V3SCI0-F1
#
_cell.length_a   1.000
_cell.length_b   1.000
_cell.length_c   1.000
_cell.angle_alpha   90.00
_cell.angle_beta   90.00
_cell.angle_gamma   90.00
#
_symmetry.space_group_name_H-M   'P 1'
#
loop_
_entity.id
_entity.type
_entity.pdbx_description
1 polymer ?
#
loop_
_entity_poly.entity_id
_entity_poly.type
_entity_poly.pdbx_seq_one_letter_code
_entity_poly.pdbx_strand_id
1 'polypeptide(L)'
;MTMRLMLITIGLLDSALTRSIPKYDLCMEACGEDPHEDNKFVVTVVEMCRDQCDKEERTRCIEENRQNEAEIRNCWKAALNRCIDNSKRKS
;
A
#
# COMPACT_ATOMS: atom_id res chain seq x y z
N MET A 1 41.24 21.22 6.14
CA MET A 1 40.27 21.14 5.03
C MET A 1 39.78 19.70 4.91
N THR A 2 38.99 19.22 5.88
CA THR A 2 38.56 17.81 5.98
C THR A 2 37.21 17.64 6.68
N MET A 3 36.79 18.60 7.53
CA MET A 3 35.51 18.53 8.25
C MET A 3 34.26 18.85 7.41
N ARG A 4 34.38 19.51 6.26
CA ARG A 4 33.21 19.88 5.42
C ARG A 4 32.70 18.75 4.53
N LEU A 5 33.50 17.71 4.30
CA LEU A 5 33.12 16.57 3.46
C LEU A 5 32.21 15.56 4.19
N MET A 6 32.28 15.50 5.53
CA MET A 6 31.49 14.56 6.34
C MET A 6 30.00 14.92 6.42
N LEU A 7 29.63 16.19 6.23
CA LEU A 7 28.24 16.63 6.30
C LEU A 7 27.47 16.37 5.00
N ILE A 8 28.17 16.21 3.88
CA ILE A 8 27.55 16.04 2.55
C ILE A 8 27.06 14.59 2.36
N THR A 9 27.63 13.62 3.06
CA THR A 9 27.18 12.21 2.98
C THR A 9 25.95 11.91 3.85
N ILE A 10 25.73 12.65 4.94
CA ILE A 10 24.57 12.44 5.81
C ILE A 10 23.30 13.03 5.16
N GLY A 11 23.40 14.20 4.53
CA GLY A 11 22.27 14.84 3.85
C GLY A 11 21.74 14.10 2.60
N LEU A 12 22.51 13.16 2.04
CA LEU A 12 22.12 12.41 0.85
C LEU A 12 21.31 11.13 1.15
N LEU A 13 21.30 10.68 2.42
CA LEU A 13 20.59 9.46 2.84
C LEU A 13 19.15 9.73 3.30
N ASP A 14 18.85 10.94 3.80
CA ASP A 14 17.50 11.31 4.23
C ASP A 14 16.52 11.60 3.07
N SER A 15 17.03 11.77 1.85
CA SER A 15 16.18 12.05 0.67
C SER A 15 15.49 10.80 0.11
N ALA A 16 15.73 9.61 0.67
CA ALA A 16 15.31 8.33 0.09
C ALA A 16 14.04 7.71 0.68
N LEU A 17 13.50 8.17 1.83
CA LEU A 17 12.54 7.35 2.59
C LEU A 17 11.35 8.06 3.24
N THR A 18 10.79 9.08 2.60
CA THR A 18 9.39 9.48 2.84
C THR A 18 8.55 9.26 1.59
N ARG A 19 8.70 8.09 0.96
CA ARG A 19 7.65 7.60 0.05
C ARG A 19 6.42 7.36 0.94
N SER A 20 5.45 8.27 0.88
CA SER A 20 4.21 8.12 1.63
C SER A 20 3.61 6.75 1.37
N ILE A 21 3.21 6.06 2.44
CA ILE A 21 2.52 4.77 2.33
C ILE A 21 1.24 5.03 1.52
N PRO A 22 1.01 4.31 0.40
CA PRO A 22 -0.20 4.44 -0.37
C PRO A 22 -1.45 4.29 0.51
N LYS A 23 -2.50 5.09 0.24
CA LYS A 23 -3.76 5.05 1.00
C LYS A 23 -4.36 3.64 1.06
N TYR A 24 -4.25 2.88 -0.04
CA TYR A 24 -4.68 1.49 -0.10
C TYR A 24 -3.97 0.61 0.94
N ASP A 25 -2.65 0.75 1.06
CA ASP A 25 -1.84 -0.08 1.94
C ASP A 25 -2.19 0.24 3.42
N LEU A 26 -2.39 1.53 3.75
CA LEU A 26 -2.88 1.95 5.07
C LEU A 26 -4.26 1.36 5.40
N CYS A 27 -5.17 1.31 4.42
CA CYS A 27 -6.50 0.72 4.60
C CYS A 27 -6.40 -0.79 4.86
N MET A 28 -5.62 -1.50 4.05
CA MET A 28 -5.39 -2.94 4.19
C MET A 28 -4.74 -3.29 5.54
N GLU A 29 -3.77 -2.50 6.00
CA GLU A 29 -3.16 -2.69 7.33
C GLU A 29 -4.17 -2.49 8.47
N ALA A 30 -5.09 -1.53 8.34
CA ALA A 30 -6.12 -1.27 9.34
C ALA A 30 -7.16 -2.39 9.47
N CYS A 31 -7.35 -3.21 8.43
CA CYS A 31 -8.23 -4.37 8.46
C CYS A 31 -7.71 -5.52 9.34
N GLY A 32 -6.43 -5.50 9.71
CA GLY A 32 -5.80 -6.54 10.52
C GLY A 32 -5.23 -7.69 9.70
N GLU A 33 -4.53 -8.59 10.40
CA GLU A 33 -3.89 -9.75 9.80
C GLU A 33 -4.89 -10.80 9.35
N ASP A 34 -4.43 -11.75 8.52
CA ASP A 34 -5.24 -12.91 8.14
C ASP A 34 -5.65 -13.69 9.39
N PRO A 35 -6.95 -13.72 9.73
CA PRO A 35 -7.40 -14.44 10.90
C PRO A 35 -7.29 -15.94 10.66
N HIS A 36 -7.02 -16.68 11.73
CA HIS A 36 -7.06 -18.13 11.68
C HIS A 36 -8.50 -18.59 11.36
N GLU A 37 -8.65 -19.61 10.50
CA GLU A 37 -9.93 -20.02 9.90
C GLU A 37 -10.96 -20.54 10.93
N ASP A 38 -10.55 -20.75 12.18
CA ASP A 38 -11.38 -21.30 13.25
C ASP A 38 -12.41 -20.29 13.79
N ASN A 39 -12.23 -18.99 13.54
CA ASN A 39 -13.18 -17.95 13.91
C ASN A 39 -13.84 -17.31 12.68
N LYS A 40 -14.88 -17.97 12.16
CA LYS A 40 -15.63 -17.53 10.98
C LYS A 40 -16.14 -16.08 11.06
N PHE A 41 -16.50 -15.59 12.25
CA PHE A 41 -16.95 -14.20 12.42
C PHE A 41 -15.81 -13.21 12.18
N VAL A 42 -14.62 -13.48 12.72
CA VAL A 42 -13.44 -12.62 12.52
C VAL A 42 -12.99 -12.68 11.06
N VAL A 43 -13.02 -13.86 10.42
CA VAL A 43 -12.78 -14.00 8.98
C VAL A 43 -13.70 -13.08 8.18
N THR A 44 -15.02 -13.14 8.41
CA THR A 44 -15.98 -12.29 7.68
C THR A 44 -15.74 -10.80 7.91
N VAL A 45 -15.41 -10.37 9.13
CA VAL A 45 -15.15 -8.95 9.40
C VAL A 45 -13.90 -8.45 8.67
N VAL A 46 -12.82 -9.23 8.67
CA VAL A 46 -11.58 -8.87 7.96
C VAL A 46 -11.81 -8.83 6.46
N GLU A 47 -12.50 -9.82 5.88
CA GLU A 47 -12.85 -9.84 4.46
C GLU A 47 -13.69 -8.62 4.06
N MET A 48 -14.75 -8.32 4.81
CA MET A 48 -15.60 -7.15 4.56
C MET A 48 -14.83 -5.83 4.61
N CYS A 49 -13.86 -5.71 5.52
CA CYS A 49 -12.99 -4.53 5.57
C CYS A 49 -12.13 -4.40 4.31
N ARG A 50 -11.52 -5.51 3.85
CA ARG A 50 -10.66 -5.52 2.66
C ARG A 50 -11.44 -5.21 1.39
N ASP A 51 -12.67 -5.74 1.27
CA ASP A 51 -13.58 -5.42 0.16
C ASP A 51 -13.88 -3.91 0.11
N GLN A 52 -14.03 -3.26 1.27
CA GLN A 52 -14.24 -1.83 1.35
C GLN A 52 -12.99 -1.06 0.88
N CYS A 53 -11.79 -1.48 1.28
CA CYS A 53 -10.53 -0.88 0.81
C CYS A 53 -10.38 -1.00 -0.72
N ASP A 54 -10.71 -2.16 -1.29
CA ASP A 54 -10.68 -2.38 -2.73
C ASP A 54 -11.67 -1.47 -3.48
N LYS A 55 -12.87 -1.26 -2.92
CA LYS A 55 -13.88 -0.37 -3.49
C LYS A 55 -13.46 1.10 -3.47
N GLU A 56 -12.79 1.53 -2.40
CA GLU A 56 -12.27 2.89 -2.28
C GLU A 56 -11.12 3.13 -3.24
N GLU A 57 -10.18 2.19 -3.35
CA GLU A 57 -9.07 2.27 -4.30
C GLU A 57 -9.57 2.24 -5.75
N ARG A 58 -10.59 1.43 -6.05
CA ARG A 58 -11.30 1.45 -7.33
C ARG A 58 -11.76 2.86 -7.68
N THR A 59 -12.48 3.49 -6.76
CA THR A 59 -13.06 4.82 -6.95
C THR A 59 -11.95 5.83 -7.19
N ARG A 60 -10.92 5.81 -6.34
CA ARG A 60 -9.75 6.69 -6.46
C ARG A 60 -9.03 6.54 -7.81
N CYS A 61 -8.75 5.30 -8.23
CA CYS A 61 -8.10 5.03 -9.52
C CYS A 61 -8.92 5.55 -10.70
N ILE A 62 -10.25 5.42 -10.66
CA ILE A 62 -11.15 5.93 -11.70
C ILE A 62 -11.17 7.45 -11.71
N GLU A 63 -11.28 8.09 -10.54
CA GLU A 63 -11.33 9.55 -10.42
C GLU A 63 -10.03 10.22 -10.89
N GLU A 64 -8.88 9.68 -10.49
CA GLU A 64 -7.56 10.20 -10.87
C GLU A 64 -7.24 9.98 -12.37
N ASN A 65 -7.81 8.94 -12.99
CA ASN A 65 -7.47 8.53 -14.37
C ASN A 65 -8.69 8.47 -15.29
N ARG A 66 -9.71 9.30 -15.05
CA ARG A 66 -11.05 9.22 -15.68
C ARG A 66 -11.04 9.13 -17.20
N GLN A 67 -10.02 9.67 -17.87
CA GLN A 67 -9.91 9.69 -19.33
C GLN A 67 -8.95 8.63 -19.90
N ASN A 68 -8.31 7.83 -19.06
CA ASN A 68 -7.29 6.87 -19.48
C ASN A 68 -7.52 5.50 -18.83
N GLU A 69 -8.26 4.64 -19.53
CA GLU A 69 -8.54 3.29 -19.04
C GLU A 69 -7.29 2.44 -18.80
N ALA A 70 -6.21 2.67 -19.55
CA ALA A 70 -4.96 1.95 -19.34
C ALA A 70 -4.35 2.32 -17.99
N GLU A 71 -4.37 3.59 -17.62
CA GLU A 71 -3.90 4.06 -16.31
C GLU A 71 -4.83 3.62 -15.18
N ILE A 72 -6.15 3.58 -15.40
CA ILE A 72 -7.07 2.94 -14.46
C ILE A 72 -6.61 1.49 -14.22
N ARG A 73 -6.44 0.67 -15.27
CA ARG A 73 -5.99 -0.73 -15.10
C ARG A 73 -4.63 -0.86 -14.43
N ASN A 74 -3.69 0.03 -14.72
CA ASN A 74 -2.36 0.03 -14.12
C ASN A 74 -2.41 0.38 -12.63
N CYS A 75 -3.23 1.36 -12.24
CA CYS A 75 -3.44 1.74 -10.84
C CYS A 75 -3.92 0.55 -10.00
N TRP A 76 -4.87 -0.22 -10.54
CA TRP A 76 -5.39 -1.44 -9.91
C TRP A 76 -4.34 -2.55 -9.81
N LYS A 77 -3.61 -2.81 -10.90
CA LYS A 77 -2.52 -3.81 -10.88
C LYS A 77 -1.46 -3.44 -9.85
N ALA A 78 -1.14 -2.16 -9.71
CA ALA A 78 -0.18 -1.70 -8.72
C ALA A 78 -0.67 -1.95 -7.28
N ALA A 79 -1.95 -1.70 -6.99
CA ALA A 79 -2.55 -2.02 -5.69
C ALA A 79 -2.50 -3.53 -5.38
N LEU A 80 -2.93 -4.36 -6.33
CA LEU A 80 -2.89 -5.82 -6.19
C LEU A 80 -1.47 -6.35 -5.98
N ASN A 81 -0.50 -5.86 -6.75
CA ASN A 81 0.89 -6.29 -6.61
C ASN A 81 1.45 -5.97 -5.21
N ARG A 82 1.10 -4.81 -4.64
CA ARG A 82 1.50 -4.45 -3.27
C ARG A 82 0.89 -5.39 -2.23
N CYS A 83 -0.37 -5.78 -2.40
CA CYS A 83 -1.02 -6.78 -1.56
C CYS A 83 -0.28 -8.14 -1.60
N ILE A 84 0.04 -8.63 -2.81
CA ILE A 84 0.79 -9.88 -3.00
C ILE A 84 2.20 -9.81 -2.40
N ASP A 85 2.88 -8.68 -2.56
CA ASP A 85 4.25 -8.52 -2.03
C ASP A 85 4.26 -8.43 -0.49
N ASN A 86 3.17 -7.92 0.11
CA ASN A 86 3.01 -7.88 1.56
C ASN A 86 2.63 -9.24 2.13
N SER A 87 1.80 -10.04 1.44
CA SER A 87 1.47 -11.40 1.88
C SER A 87 2.69 -12.33 1.83
N LYS A 88 3.56 -12.19 0.82
CA LYS A 88 4.81 -12.96 0.71
C LYS A 88 5.84 -12.64 1.79
N ARG A 89 5.83 -11.42 2.35
CA ARG A 89 6.76 -11.02 3.43
C ARG A 89 6.36 -11.56 4.81
N LYS A 90 5.14 -12.06 4.95
CA LYS A 90 4.60 -12.63 6.20
C LYS A 90 4.63 -14.16 6.23
N SER A 91 5.03 -14.82 5.13
CA SER A 91 5.23 -16.28 5.03
C SER A 91 6.67 -16.69 5.32
#